data_AF-A0A961SA75-F1
#
_entry.id   AF-A0A961SA75-F1
#
_cell.length_a   1.000
_cell.length_b   1.000
_cell.length_c   1.000
_cell.angle_alpha   90.00
_cell.angle_beta   90.00
_cell.angle_gamma   90.00
#
_symmetry.space_group_name_H-M   'P 1'
#
loop_
_entity.id
_entity.type
_entity.pdbx_description
1 polymer ?
#
loop_
_entity_poly.entity_id
_entity_poly.type
_entity_poly.pdbx_seq_one_letter_code
_entity_poly.pdbx_strand_id
1 'polypeptide(L)'
;MINGFDDIQKLNKDNVDLALKSFGALSKGIQTLAAEMADYSKSNYENSTAAFEKVVGANSVDKAFEAQAEYVRVAYEECVGQLTKLGEMYTGIAKDAFQPFEAVVAKATKK
;
A
#
# COMPACT_ATOMS: atom_id res chain seq x y z
N MET A 1 21.74 -37.13 -21.95
CA MET A 1 21.68 -37.74 -20.61
C MET A 1 21.29 -36.61 -19.67
N ILE A 2 20.11 -36.68 -19.04
CA ILE A 2 19.70 -35.65 -18.07
C ILE A 2 20.64 -35.81 -16.87
N ASN A 3 21.44 -34.79 -16.58
CA ASN A 3 22.36 -34.78 -15.44
C ASN A 3 21.53 -34.49 -14.18
N GLY A 4 20.76 -35.49 -13.75
CA GLY A 4 19.67 -35.35 -12.80
C GLY A 4 20.04 -34.67 -11.48
N PHE A 5 21.31 -34.72 -11.04
CA PHE A 5 21.72 -34.05 -9.80
C PHE A 5 22.00 -32.55 -9.96
N ASP A 6 22.68 -32.14 -11.03
CA ASP A 6 22.98 -30.73 -11.33
C ASP A 6 21.71 -29.97 -11.70
N ASP A 7 20.80 -30.60 -12.43
CA ASP A 7 19.51 -30.01 -12.80
C ASP A 7 18.60 -29.84 -11.57
N ILE A 8 18.58 -30.82 -10.63
CA ILE A 8 17.86 -30.70 -9.35
C ILE A 8 18.49 -29.61 -8.47
N GLN A 9 19.81 -29.49 -8.41
CA GLN A 9 20.47 -28.42 -7.65
C GLN A 9 20.17 -27.02 -8.22
N LYS A 10 20.16 -26.86 -9.56
CA LYS A 10 19.77 -25.60 -10.20
C LYS A 10 18.32 -25.24 -9.95
N LEU A 11 17.39 -26.20 -10.09
CA LEU A 11 15.97 -25.98 -9.78
C LEU A 11 15.75 -25.54 -8.33
N ASN A 12 16.48 -26.13 -7.38
CA ASN A 12 16.40 -25.71 -5.98
C ASN A 12 16.92 -24.28 -5.76
N LYS A 13 18.06 -23.91 -6.38
CA LYS A 13 18.56 -22.53 -6.31
C LYS A 13 17.59 -21.53 -6.93
N ASP A 14 17.09 -21.80 -8.13
CA ASP A 14 16.16 -20.92 -8.83
C ASP A 14 14.87 -20.71 -8.01
N ASN A 15 14.34 -21.75 -7.37
CA ASN A 15 13.18 -21.65 -6.49
C ASN A 15 13.44 -20.79 -5.24
N VAL A 16 14.63 -20.92 -4.63
CA VAL A 16 15.04 -20.09 -3.48
C VAL A 16 15.18 -18.63 -3.90
N ASP A 17 15.82 -18.36 -5.03
CA ASP A 17 15.98 -17.00 -5.55
C ASP A 17 14.63 -16.33 -5.87
N LEU A 18 13.68 -17.09 -6.43
CA LEU A 18 12.32 -16.63 -6.67
C LEU A 18 11.57 -16.32 -5.36
N ALA A 19 11.69 -17.19 -4.36
CA ALA A 19 11.09 -16.97 -3.05
C ALA A 19 11.67 -15.73 -2.36
N LEU A 20 13.00 -15.53 -2.41
CA LEU A 20 13.66 -14.36 -1.85
C LEU A 20 13.22 -13.05 -2.53
N LYS A 21 13.08 -13.05 -3.87
CA LYS A 21 12.56 -11.89 -4.60
C LYS A 21 11.12 -11.56 -4.22
N SER A 22 10.26 -12.58 -4.15
CA SER A 22 8.86 -12.43 -3.77
C SER A 22 8.70 -11.92 -2.34
N PHE A 23 9.52 -12.45 -1.41
CA PHE A 23 9.58 -11.98 -0.03
C PHE A 23 10.08 -10.53 0.07
N GLY A 24 11.11 -10.17 -0.70
CA GLY A 24 11.61 -8.80 -0.79
C GLY A 24 10.54 -7.81 -1.28
N ALA A 25 9.78 -8.19 -2.31
CA ALA A 25 8.66 -7.39 -2.82
C ALA A 25 7.56 -7.20 -1.76
N LEU A 26 7.16 -8.27 -1.08
CA LEU A 26 6.17 -8.21 0.00
C LEU A 26 6.65 -7.31 1.15
N SER A 27 7.89 -7.47 1.60
CA SER A 27 8.49 -6.69 2.68
C SER A 27 8.49 -5.19 2.36
N LYS A 28 8.92 -4.82 1.14
CA LYS A 28 8.87 -3.44 0.65
C LYS A 28 7.44 -2.91 0.57
N GLY A 29 6.49 -3.75 0.15
CA GLY A 29 5.07 -3.44 0.14
C GLY A 29 4.54 -3.06 1.52
N ILE A 30 4.86 -3.86 2.54
CA ILE A 30 4.48 -3.61 3.93
C ILE A 30 5.11 -2.32 4.44
N GLN A 31 6.38 -2.06 4.14
CA GLN A 31 7.04 -0.79 4.51
C GLN A 31 6.34 0.42 3.88
N THR A 32 5.94 0.31 2.61
CA THR A 32 5.22 1.37 1.91
C THR A 32 3.84 1.61 2.53
N LEU A 33 3.10 0.54 2.87
CA LEU A 33 1.82 0.63 3.58
C LEU A 33 1.98 1.31 4.95
N ALA A 34 3.02 0.96 5.70
CA ALA A 34 3.28 1.56 7.01
C ALA A 34 3.58 3.07 6.90
N ALA A 35 4.40 3.47 5.93
CA ALA A 35 4.68 4.89 5.67
C ALA A 35 3.40 5.65 5.31
N GLU A 36 2.58 5.06 4.45
CA GLU A 36 1.32 5.64 4.02
C GLU A 36 0.34 5.85 5.19
N MET A 37 0.22 4.88 6.10
CA MET A 37 -0.62 5.01 7.29
C MET A 37 -0.11 6.07 8.27
N ALA A 38 1.21 6.25 8.35
CA ALA A 38 1.81 7.32 9.14
C ALA A 38 1.49 8.70 8.55
N ASP A 39 1.62 8.85 7.23
CA ASP A 39 1.30 10.09 6.51
C ASP A 39 -0.18 10.44 6.64
N TYR A 40 -1.08 9.47 6.46
CA TYR A 40 -2.52 9.67 6.66
C TYR A 40 -2.84 10.11 8.10
N SER A 41 -2.23 9.46 9.10
CA SER A 41 -2.44 9.81 10.51
C SER A 41 -1.99 11.24 10.82
N LYS A 42 -0.86 11.66 10.22
CA LYS A 42 -0.35 13.03 10.34
C LYS A 42 -1.31 14.04 9.73
N SER A 43 -1.79 13.81 8.51
CA SER A 43 -2.78 14.67 7.84
C SER A 43 -4.05 14.82 8.67
N ASN A 44 -4.55 13.71 9.20
CA ASN A 44 -5.77 13.71 10.02
C ASN A 44 -5.62 14.55 11.30
N TYR A 45 -4.42 14.51 11.92
CA TYR A 45 -4.11 15.32 13.10
C TYR A 45 -4.01 16.81 12.79
N GLU A 46 -3.36 17.17 11.67
CA GLU A 46 -3.25 18.55 11.20
C GLU A 46 -4.64 19.14 10.89
N ASN A 47 -5.48 18.38 10.18
CA ASN A 47 -6.85 18.79 9.84
C ASN A 47 -7.74 18.94 11.08
N SER A 48 -7.62 18.03 12.05
CA SER A 48 -8.36 18.12 13.32
C SER A 48 -7.98 19.36 14.11
N THR A 49 -6.67 19.65 14.18
CA THR A 49 -6.16 20.86 14.85
C THR A 49 -6.65 22.13 14.15
N ALA A 50 -6.57 22.18 12.82
CA ALA A 50 -7.05 23.33 12.06
C ALA A 50 -8.55 23.56 12.22
N ALA A 51 -9.36 22.48 12.24
CA ALA A 51 -10.78 22.57 12.50
C ALA A 51 -11.08 23.09 13.91
N PHE A 52 -10.35 22.60 14.92
CA PHE A 52 -10.47 23.07 16.30
C PHE A 52 -10.14 24.56 16.42
N GLU A 53 -9.05 25.02 15.83
CA GLU A 53 -8.68 26.44 15.82
C GLU A 53 -9.75 27.31 15.17
N LYS A 54 -10.30 26.88 14.03
CA LYS A 54 -11.40 27.58 13.35
C LYS A 54 -12.66 27.66 14.20
N VAL A 55 -13.02 26.58 14.90
CA VAL A 55 -14.20 26.54 15.78
C VAL A 55 -14.01 27.43 17.01
N VAL A 56 -12.85 27.35 17.68
CA VAL A 56 -12.55 28.16 18.86
C VAL A 56 -12.44 29.64 18.52
N GLY A 57 -11.91 29.97 17.34
CA GLY A 57 -11.83 31.35 16.83
C GLY A 57 -13.12 31.88 16.22
N ALA A 58 -14.21 31.12 16.21
CA ALA A 58 -15.45 31.54 15.56
C ALA A 58 -16.23 32.56 16.42
N ASN A 59 -16.59 33.69 15.80
CA ASN A 59 -17.29 34.79 16.47
C ASN A 59 -18.83 34.58 16.54
N SER A 60 -19.32 33.47 15.98
CA SER A 60 -20.74 33.12 15.94
C SER A 60 -20.91 31.62 15.76
N VAL A 61 -22.09 31.12 16.14
CA VAL A 61 -22.45 29.69 15.99
C VAL A 61 -22.47 29.27 14.53
N ASP A 62 -22.95 30.13 13.62
CA ASP A 62 -22.98 29.84 12.18
C ASP A 62 -21.56 29.60 11.63
N LYS A 63 -20.58 30.42 12.05
CA LYS A 63 -19.17 30.26 11.63
C LYS A 63 -18.53 29.00 12.21
N ALA A 64 -18.86 28.65 13.45
CA ALA A 64 -18.42 27.38 14.02
C ALA A 64 -19.01 26.17 13.27
N PHE A 65 -20.28 26.26 12.85
CA PHE A 65 -20.93 25.21 12.07
C PHE A 65 -20.33 25.07 10.67
N GLU A 66 -20.06 26.18 9.98
CA GLU A 66 -19.34 26.19 8.70
C GLU A 66 -17.97 25.47 8.83
N ALA A 67 -17.19 25.78 9.88
CA ALA A 67 -15.89 25.15 10.12
C ALA A 67 -16.00 23.64 10.38
N GLN A 68 -16.99 23.22 11.17
CA GLN A 68 -17.24 21.80 11.43
C GLN A 68 -17.70 21.05 10.16
N ALA A 69 -18.54 21.68 9.34
CA ALA A 69 -19.00 21.11 8.07
C ALA A 69 -17.86 20.97 7.06
N GLU A 70 -16.97 21.97 6.98
CA GLU A 70 -15.75 21.90 6.17
C GLU A 70 -14.86 20.74 6.61
N TYR A 71 -14.62 20.58 7.92
CA TYR A 71 -13.84 19.46 8.46
C TYR A 71 -14.44 18.11 8.07
N VAL A 72 -15.75 17.92 8.22
CA VAL A 72 -16.43 16.67 7.83
C VAL A 72 -16.26 16.38 6.35
N ARG A 73 -16.40 17.40 5.49
CA ARG A 73 -16.19 17.27 4.05
C ARG A 73 -14.77 16.83 3.72
N VAL A 74 -13.76 17.51 4.28
CA VAL A 74 -12.35 17.21 4.07
C VAL A 74 -12.02 15.80 4.55
N ALA A 75 -12.43 15.45 5.78
CA ALA A 75 -12.21 14.12 6.34
C ALA A 75 -12.82 13.00 5.47
N TYR A 76 -14.00 13.26 4.88
CA TYR A 76 -14.62 12.31 3.95
C TYR A 76 -13.83 12.15 2.65
N GLU A 77 -13.43 13.26 2.01
CA GLU A 77 -12.63 13.24 0.78
C GLU A 77 -11.29 12.52 0.99
N GLU A 78 -10.60 12.82 2.08
CA GLU A 78 -9.34 12.17 2.44
C GLU A 78 -9.52 10.68 2.73
N CYS A 79 -10.58 10.29 3.45
CA CYS A 79 -10.85 8.89 3.73
C CYS A 79 -11.07 8.08 2.43
N VAL A 80 -11.90 8.59 1.51
CA VAL A 80 -12.16 7.93 0.23
C VAL A 80 -10.88 7.87 -0.62
N GLY A 81 -10.09 8.95 -0.63
CA GLY A 81 -8.77 8.97 -1.27
C GLY A 81 -7.84 7.90 -0.69
N GLN A 82 -7.78 7.79 0.64
CA GLN A 82 -6.95 6.81 1.34
C GLN A 82 -7.35 5.37 1.02
N LEU A 83 -8.66 5.07 1.01
CA LEU A 83 -9.17 3.75 0.67
C LEU A 83 -8.82 3.36 -0.77
N THR A 84 -8.93 4.31 -1.70
CA THR A 84 -8.55 4.10 -3.11
C THR A 84 -7.06 3.77 -3.21
N LYS A 85 -6.22 4.59 -2.58
CA LYS A 85 -4.77 4.41 -2.57
C LYS A 85 -4.34 3.09 -1.94
N LEU A 86 -4.95 2.70 -0.82
CA LEU A 86 -4.71 1.39 -0.19
C LEU A 86 -5.06 0.23 -1.12
N GLY A 87 -6.17 0.33 -1.87
CA GLY A 87 -6.56 -0.68 -2.85
C GLY A 87 -5.56 -0.83 -3.99
N GLU A 88 -5.06 0.29 -4.52
CA GLU A 88 -4.00 0.32 -5.53
C GLU A 88 -2.70 -0.28 -5.00
N MET A 89 -2.30 0.10 -3.78
CA MET A 89 -1.10 -0.44 -3.14
C MET A 89 -1.20 -1.95 -2.94
N TYR A 90 -2.33 -2.46 -2.44
CA TYR A 90 -2.52 -3.90 -2.25
C TYR A 90 -2.41 -4.67 -3.58
N THR A 91 -3.03 -4.14 -4.63
CA THR A 91 -2.95 -4.71 -5.99
C THR A 91 -1.50 -4.70 -6.51
N GLY A 92 -0.78 -3.60 -6.30
CA GLY A 92 0.63 -3.47 -6.68
C GLY A 92 1.52 -4.48 -5.94
N ILE A 93 1.36 -4.62 -4.62
CA ILE A 93 2.11 -5.57 -3.79
C ILE A 93 1.86 -7.00 -4.26
N ALA A 94 0.60 -7.37 -4.52
CA ALA A 94 0.27 -8.68 -5.03
C ALA A 94 0.95 -8.94 -6.39
N LYS A 95 0.87 -7.97 -7.32
CA LYS A 95 1.53 -8.07 -8.63
C LYS A 95 3.04 -8.25 -8.49
N ASP A 96 3.70 -7.42 -7.70
CA ASP A 96 5.16 -7.47 -7.49
C ASP A 96 5.60 -8.78 -6.83
N ALA A 97 4.79 -9.33 -5.91
CA ALA A 97 5.06 -10.60 -5.26
C ALA A 97 4.88 -11.81 -6.21
N PHE A 98 3.96 -11.74 -7.18
CA PHE A 98 3.71 -12.83 -8.14
C PHE A 98 4.55 -12.73 -9.42
N GLN A 99 5.03 -11.54 -9.78
CA GLN A 99 5.82 -11.30 -10.98
C GLN A 99 7.04 -12.25 -11.14
N PRO A 100 7.80 -12.61 -10.09
CA PRO A 100 8.92 -13.55 -10.22
C PRO A 100 8.51 -14.91 -10.82
N PHE A 101 7.27 -15.34 -10.63
CA PHE A 101 6.77 -16.63 -11.10
C PHE A 101 6.28 -16.63 -12.54
N GLU A 102 6.10 -15.47 -13.18
CA GLU A 102 5.62 -15.37 -14.58
C GLU A 102 6.53 -16.13 -15.55
N ALA A 103 7.85 -16.05 -15.35
CA ALA A 103 8.82 -16.77 -16.17
C ALA A 103 8.77 -18.30 -15.98
N VAL A 104 8.34 -18.78 -14.80
CA VAL A 104 8.16 -20.21 -14.51
C VAL A 104 6.90 -20.72 -15.19
N VAL A 105 5.80 -19.97 -15.10
CA VAL A 105 4.53 -20.30 -15.78
C VAL A 105 4.72 -20.31 -17.29
N ALA A 106 5.42 -19.32 -17.85
CA ALA A 106 5.72 -19.25 -19.29
C ALA A 106 6.61 -20.40 -19.78
N LYS A 107 7.50 -20.94 -18.94
CA LYS A 107 8.27 -22.16 -19.24
C LYS A 107 7.41 -23.42 -19.17
N ALA A 108 6.46 -23.49 -18.25
CA ALA A 108 5.56 -24.63 -18.09
C ALA A 108 4.51 -24.74 -19.21
N THR A 109 4.09 -23.62 -19.80
CA THR A 109 3.09 -23.57 -20.89
C THR A 109 3.68 -23.69 -22.30
N LYS A 110 5.00 -23.53 -22.48
CA LYS A 110 5.71 -23.77 -23.75
C LYS A 110 5.97 -25.26 -24.05
N LYS A 111 5.04 -26.14 -23.65
CA LYS A 111 5.14 -27.58 -23.91
C LYS A 111 4.65 -27.91 -25.32
#